data_AF-A0A2S2DGC2-F1
#
_entry.id   AF-A0A2S2DGC2-F1
#
_cell.length_a   1.000
_cell.length_b   1.000
_cell.length_c   1.000
_cell.angle_alpha   90.00
_cell.angle_beta   90.00
_cell.angle_gamma   90.00
#
_symmetry.space_group_name_H-M   'P 1'
#
loop_
_entity.id
_entity.type
_entity.pdbx_description
1 polymer ?
#
loop_
_entity_poly.entity_id
_entity_poly.type
_entity_poly.pdbx_seq_one_letter_code
_entity_poly.pdbx_strand_id
1 'polypeptide(L)'
;MAEISIVQQHSLSPDAARSAAEQVAQRIAAEYGLECKWDGDVLRFERSGVEGMLTLEDQRAAMRIRLGFFMGAFAPAIEAKVAEKMRKTFAAAA
;
A
#
# COMPACT_ATOMS: atom_id res chain seq x y z
N MET A 1 -0.47 -18.81 4.54
CA MET A 1 -0.44 -17.53 3.80
C MET A 1 -0.71 -16.45 4.83
N ALA A 2 0.08 -15.38 4.85
CA ALA A 2 -0.17 -14.26 5.76
C ALA A 2 -0.88 -13.15 4.96
N GLU A 3 -1.94 -12.60 5.53
CA GLU A 3 -2.64 -11.44 4.97
C GLU A 3 -2.54 -10.29 5.96
N ILE A 4 -2.11 -9.14 5.45
CA ILE A 4 -1.96 -7.90 6.17
C ILE A 4 -3.03 -6.96 5.61
N SER A 5 -3.78 -6.31 6.50
CA SER A 5 -4.78 -5.30 6.14
C SER A 5 -4.55 -4.05 6.96
N ILE A 6 -4.23 -2.95 6.28
CA ILE A 6 -3.97 -1.65 6.89
C ILE A 6 -5.02 -0.68 6.37
N VAL A 7 -5.68 0.05 7.27
CA VAL A 7 -6.61 1.12 6.91
C VAL A 7 -6.10 2.41 7.51
N GLN A 8 -5.83 3.39 6.65
CA GLN A 8 -5.36 4.70 7.04
C GLN A 8 -6.40 5.75 6.66
N GLN A 9 -6.94 6.46 7.65
CA GLN A 9 -7.80 7.61 7.40
C GLN A 9 -6.98 8.79 6.90
N HIS A 10 -7.55 9.56 5.97
CA HIS A 10 -6.96 10.78 5.44
C HIS A 10 -8.05 11.78 5.04
N SER A 11 -7.74 13.07 5.07
CA SER A 11 -8.66 14.13 4.63
C SER A 11 -8.23 14.75 3.30
N LEU A 12 -7.44 14.00 2.52
CA LEU A 12 -6.95 14.43 1.22
C LEU A 12 -8.07 14.46 0.18
N SER A 13 -8.03 15.46 -0.69
CA SER A 13 -8.81 15.44 -1.93
C SER A 13 -8.43 14.20 -2.76
N PRO A 14 -9.36 13.64 -3.55
CA PRO A 14 -9.13 12.42 -4.34
C PRO A 14 -7.89 12.49 -5.24
N ASP A 15 -7.59 13.66 -5.81
CA ASP A 15 -6.39 13.90 -6.63
C ASP A 15 -5.08 13.75 -5.81
N ALA A 16 -5.05 14.36 -4.62
CA ALA A 16 -3.92 14.27 -3.70
C ALA A 16 -3.77 12.86 -3.11
N ALA A 17 -4.88 12.20 -2.80
CA ALA A 17 -4.89 10.81 -2.34
C ALA A 17 -4.31 9.86 -3.40
N ARG A 18 -4.68 10.06 -4.67
CA ARG A 18 -4.14 9.31 -5.80
C ARG A 18 -2.65 9.53 -5.98
N SER A 19 -2.19 10.78 -5.94
CA SER A 19 -0.76 11.08 -6.04
C SER A 19 0.04 10.50 -4.86
N ALA A 20 -0.51 10.56 -3.64
CA ALA A 20 0.08 9.96 -2.45
C ALA A 20 0.21 8.43 -2.58
N ALA A 21 -0.86 7.76 -3.00
CA ALA A 21 -0.86 6.32 -3.26
C ALA A 21 0.14 5.93 -4.34
N GLU A 22 0.20 6.68 -5.44
CA GLU A 22 1.14 6.46 -6.52
C GLU A 22 2.58 6.59 -6.02
N GLN A 23 2.88 7.62 -5.23
CA GLN A 23 4.21 7.77 -4.63
C GLN A 23 4.57 6.62 -3.69
N VAL A 24 3.61 6.12 -2.89
CA VAL A 24 3.83 4.95 -2.04
C VAL A 24 4.15 3.73 -2.90
N ALA A 25 3.35 3.46 -3.93
CA ALA A 25 3.55 2.30 -4.79
C ALA A 25 4.83 2.40 -5.62
N GLN A 26 5.14 3.54 -6.24
CA GLN A 26 6.39 3.78 -6.96
C GLN A 26 7.61 3.53 -6.06
N ARG A 27 7.57 4.00 -4.80
CA ARG A 27 8.65 3.74 -3.83
C ARG A 27 8.76 2.27 -3.47
N ILE A 28 7.64 1.61 -3.20
CA ILE A 28 7.65 0.18 -2.85
C ILE A 28 8.09 -0.65 -4.07
N ALA A 29 7.64 -0.30 -5.28
CA ALA A 29 8.07 -0.90 -6.53
C ALA A 29 9.58 -0.76 -6.74
N ALA A 30 10.14 0.43 -6.50
CA ALA A 30 11.57 0.66 -6.61
C ALA A 30 12.39 -0.07 -5.52
N GLU A 31 11.93 -0.05 -4.26
CA GLU A 31 12.63 -0.73 -3.15
C GLU A 31 12.55 -2.26 -3.23
N TYR A 32 11.40 -2.80 -3.68
CA TYR A 32 11.09 -4.23 -3.60
C TYR A 32 10.92 -4.91 -4.96
N GLY A 33 11.05 -4.18 -6.07
CA GLY A 33 10.89 -4.71 -7.44
C GLY A 33 9.47 -5.21 -7.71
N LEU A 34 8.44 -4.45 -7.29
CA LEU A 34 7.03 -4.80 -7.49
C LEU A 34 6.49 -4.17 -8.78
N GLU A 35 5.65 -4.91 -9.50
CA GLU A 35 4.89 -4.36 -10.62
C GLU A 35 3.65 -3.64 -10.07
N CYS A 36 3.41 -2.40 -10.49
CA CYS A 36 2.27 -1.60 -10.05
C CYS A 36 1.30 -1.36 -11.20
N LYS A 37 0.01 -1.53 -10.93
CA LYS A 37 -1.05 -1.35 -11.91
C LYS A 37 -2.27 -0.67 -11.28
N TRP A 38 -2.68 0.44 -11.87
CA TRP A 38 -3.91 1.13 -11.51
C TRP A 38 -5.12 0.48 -12.18
N ASP A 39 -6.21 0.35 -11.42
CA ASP A 39 -7.51 -0.18 -11.81
C ASP A 39 -8.60 0.72 -11.20
N GLY A 40 -8.95 1.79 -11.92
CA GLY A 40 -9.80 2.85 -11.37
C GLY A 40 -9.15 3.49 -10.13
N ASP A 41 -9.80 3.34 -8.98
CA ASP A 41 -9.37 3.84 -7.66
C ASP A 41 -8.57 2.81 -6.84
N VAL A 42 -8.28 1.64 -7.44
CA VAL A 42 -7.52 0.56 -6.80
C VAL A 42 -6.16 0.40 -7.48
N LEU A 43 -5.10 0.52 -6.70
CA LEU A 43 -3.73 0.31 -7.13
C LEU A 43 -3.27 -1.08 -6.70
N ARG A 44 -3.15 -2.00 -7.65
CA ARG A 44 -2.64 -3.34 -7.41
C ARG A 44 -1.13 -3.34 -7.60
N PHE A 45 -0.41 -4.01 -6.70
CA PHE A 45 1.02 -4.20 -6.84
C PHE A 45 1.41 -5.62 -6.46
N GLU A 46 2.23 -6.29 -7.27
CA GLU A 46 2.60 -7.68 -7.03
C GLU A 46 4.02 -8.00 -7.49
N ARG A 47 4.61 -9.05 -6.92
CA ARG A 47 5.78 -9.76 -7.45
C ARG A 47 5.70 -11.23 -7.04
N SER A 48 6.58 -12.07 -7.58
CA SER A 48 6.74 -13.46 -7.16
C SER A 48 6.81 -13.62 -5.62
N GLY A 49 5.69 -14.04 -5.02
CA GLY A 49 5.54 -14.29 -3.58
C GLY A 49 4.87 -13.18 -2.75
N VAL A 50 4.60 -12.00 -3.31
CA VAL A 50 3.90 -10.89 -2.65
C VAL A 50 2.82 -10.34 -3.58
N GLU A 51 1.58 -10.30 -3.12
CA GLU A 51 0.48 -9.62 -3.81
C GLU A 51 -0.03 -8.51 -2.90
N GLY A 52 -0.37 -7.35 -3.44
CA GLY A 52 -0.87 -6.23 -2.69
C GLY A 52 -1.83 -5.37 -3.50
N MET A 53 -2.70 -4.67 -2.78
CA MET A 53 -3.68 -3.77 -3.36
C MET A 53 -3.93 -2.61 -2.41
N LEU A 54 -3.97 -1.39 -2.94
CA LEU A 54 -4.27 -0.17 -2.23
C LEU A 54 -5.54 0.43 -2.84
N THR A 55 -6.63 0.37 -2.09
CA THR A 55 -7.90 0.99 -2.44
C THR A 55 -7.94 2.39 -1.86
N LEU A 56 -8.13 3.39 -2.72
CA LEU A 56 -8.38 4.76 -2.30
C LEU A 56 -9.88 5.01 -2.23
N GLU A 57 -10.32 5.54 -1.10
CA GLU A 57 -11.65 6.08 -0.91
C GLU A 57 -11.55 7.55 -0.49
N ASP A 58 -12.68 8.25 -0.50
CA ASP A 58 -12.76 9.71 -0.28
C ASP A 58 -12.02 10.19 0.98
N GLN A 59 -12.10 9.43 2.07
CA GLN A 59 -11.46 9.78 3.35
C GLN A 59 -10.63 8.67 3.98
N ARG A 60 -10.33 7.60 3.22
CA ARG A 60 -9.57 6.46 3.73
C ARG A 60 -8.86 5.71 2.62
N ALA A 61 -7.66 5.25 2.95
CA ALA A 61 -6.87 4.38 2.10
C ALA A 61 -6.79 3.01 2.77
N ALA A 62 -7.27 1.97 2.08
CA ALA A 62 -7.23 0.60 2.54
C ALA A 62 -6.19 -0.19 1.74
N MET A 63 -5.14 -0.65 2.40
CA MET A 63 -4.11 -1.49 1.80
C MET A 63 -4.24 -2.93 2.29
N ARG A 64 -4.21 -3.88 1.36
CA ARG A 64 -4.07 -5.31 1.64
C ARG A 64 -2.79 -5.83 1.03
N ILE A 65 -2.08 -6.69 1.76
CA ILE A 65 -0.89 -7.38 1.28
C ILE A 65 -1.00 -8.85 1.65
N ARG A 66 -0.88 -9.72 0.67
CA ARG A 66 -0.81 -11.16 0.81
C ARG A 66 0.60 -11.62 0.57
N LEU A 67 1.10 -12.39 1.53
CA LEU A 67 2.44 -12.93 1.52
C LEU A 67 2.37 -14.44 1.34
N GLY A 68 3.18 -14.92 0.39
CA GLY A 68 3.44 -16.33 0.20
C GLY A 68 4.08 -16.97 1.43
N PHE A 69 4.11 -18.31 1.46
CA PHE A 69 4.55 -19.10 2.61
C PHE A 69 5.93 -18.66 3.16
N PHE A 70 6.87 -18.34 2.27
CA PHE A 70 8.23 -17.94 2.65
C PHE A 70 8.32 -16.57 3.34
N MET A 71 7.41 -15.65 3.00
CA MET A 71 7.41 -14.28 3.53
C MET A 71 6.51 -14.10 4.76
N GLY A 72 5.74 -15.12 5.14
CA GLY A 72 4.85 -15.06 6.31
C GLY A 72 5.58 -14.71 7.61
N ALA A 73 6.83 -15.12 7.78
CA ALA A 73 7.65 -14.75 8.95
C ALA A 73 7.98 -13.25 9.03
N PHE A 74 8.04 -12.57 7.88
CA PHE A 74 8.32 -11.13 7.78
C PHE A 74 7.05 -10.28 7.74
N ALA A 75 5.86 -10.91 7.76
CA ALA A 75 4.58 -10.21 7.73
C ALA A 75 4.48 -9.05 8.73
N PRO A 76 4.79 -9.22 10.04
CA PRO A 76 4.68 -8.11 10.99
C PRO A 76 5.66 -6.95 10.69
N ALA A 77 6.86 -7.25 10.18
CA ALA A 77 7.82 -6.22 9.81
C ALA A 77 7.39 -5.45 8.55
N ILE A 78 6.83 -6.16 7.57
CA ILE A 78 6.27 -5.55 6.35
C ILE A 78 5.08 -4.67 6.72
N GLU A 79 4.15 -5.18 7.53
CA GLU A 79 2.99 -4.43 8.02
C GLU A 79 3.42 -3.13 8.69
N ALA A 80 4.34 -3.18 9.65
CA ALA A 80 4.82 -2.00 10.36
C ALA A 80 5.45 -0.97 9.41
N LYS A 81 6.32 -1.42 8.50
CA LYS A 81 7.03 -0.54 7.57
C LYS A 81 6.09 0.09 6.53
N VAL A 82 5.10 -0.68 6.08
CA VAL A 82 4.08 -0.21 5.15
C VAL A 82 3.10 0.74 5.84
N ALA A 83 2.64 0.43 7.05
CA ALA A 83 1.79 1.30 7.85
C ALA A 83 2.48 2.63 8.17
N GLU A 84 3.77 2.60 8.50
CA GLU A 84 4.56 3.82 8.70
C GLU A 84 4.64 4.66 7.42
N LYS A 85 4.89 4.05 6.25
CA LYS A 85 4.89 4.75 4.96
C LYS A 85 3.52 5.32 4.60
N MET A 86 2.45 4.57 4.81
CA MET A 86 1.09 5.07 4.62
C MET A 86 0.85 6.28 5.50
N ARG A 87 1.08 6.15 6.81
CA ARG A 87 0.91 7.25 7.75
C ARG A 87 1.76 8.45 7.33
N LYS A 88 3.03 8.27 6.98
CA LYS A 88 3.89 9.39 6.57
C LYS A 88 3.40 10.06 5.29
N THR A 89 2.88 9.33 4.32
CA THR A 89 2.45 9.91 3.03
C THR A 89 1.05 10.52 3.12
N PHE A 90 0.12 9.83 3.76
CA PHE A 90 -1.26 10.27 3.92
C PHE A 90 -1.44 11.29 5.06
N ALA A 91 -0.61 11.27 6.11
CA ALA A 91 -0.66 12.27 7.18
C ALA A 91 0.19 13.52 6.91
N ALA A 92 1.25 13.43 6.08
CA ALA A 92 2.03 14.63 5.71
C ALA A 92 1.37 15.45 4.60
N ALA A 93 0.34 14.92 3.93
CA ALA A 93 -0.43 15.64 2.94
C ALA A 93 -1.71 16.28 3.54
N ALA A 94 -2.00 16.04 4.83
CA ALA A 94 -3.14 16.59 5.57
C ALA A 94 -2.81 17.94 6.22
#